data_AF-A0A925NQE7-F1
#
_entry.id   AF-A0A925NQE7-F1
#
_cell.length_a   1.000
_cell.length_b   1.000
_cell.length_c   1.000
_cell.angle_alpha   90.00
_cell.angle_beta   90.00
_cell.angle_gamma   90.00
#
_symmetry.space_group_name_H-M   'P 1'
#
loop_
_entity.id
_entity.type
_entity.pdbx_description
1 polymer ?
#
loop_
_entity_poly.entity_id
_entity_poly.type
_entity_poly.pdbx_seq_one_letter_code
_entity_poly.pdbx_strand_id
1 'polypeptide(L)'
;RHPNDGTYTYGYYDSSEKIAGVIAWYYENDGLRPMMVGFSQGGFQAMRVLHKLAGDSADRLTVWNPVTETSEGRYDITDPLTGKTRPVVGLQASYACVAVAGGLGRLLPYQWDMNGKLRKVPDSVVELTGFQKGFDSLGGDYMGFGSANNYLATGSAVVRNVRLPWTYGHASIPDTRHLLKSQEIRDWLSIYRPADAPTAALQLDVKFDGDTTHILWAAEVWYSVKKHWVLELQRKIRAQSSINQAGKTQPAATFQSAP
;
A
#
# COMPACT_ATOMS: atom_id res chain seq x y z
N ARG A 1 12.25 -8.74 -0.29
CA ARG A 1 12.68 -9.12 -1.65
C ARG A 1 11.81 -10.30 -2.05
N HIS A 2 11.44 -10.39 -3.32
CA HIS A 2 10.77 -11.54 -3.87
C HIS A 2 11.62 -12.79 -3.56
N PRO A 3 11.05 -13.82 -2.93
CA PRO A 3 11.83 -14.93 -2.39
C PRO A 3 12.43 -15.83 -3.49
N ASN A 4 11.83 -15.87 -4.68
CA ASN A 4 12.34 -16.67 -5.80
C ASN A 4 13.57 -16.04 -6.50
N ASP A 5 13.48 -14.78 -6.92
CA ASP A 5 14.48 -14.14 -7.80
C ASP A 5 15.18 -12.93 -7.14
N GLY A 6 14.82 -12.61 -5.90
CA GLY A 6 15.38 -11.48 -5.16
C GLY A 6 14.90 -10.11 -5.66
N THR A 7 13.98 -10.05 -6.63
CA THR A 7 13.46 -8.79 -7.17
C THR A 7 12.73 -8.00 -6.09
N TYR A 8 12.61 -6.69 -6.31
CA TYR A 8 11.99 -5.79 -5.35
C TYR A 8 10.55 -5.41 -5.74
N THR A 9 10.12 -5.79 -6.94
CA THR A 9 8.96 -5.18 -7.60
C THR A 9 8.23 -6.20 -8.47
N TYR A 10 6.90 -6.15 -8.43
CA TYR A 10 6.06 -6.76 -9.46
C TYR A 10 5.97 -5.82 -10.67
N GLY A 11 5.94 -6.40 -11.86
CA GLY A 11 5.70 -5.67 -13.11
C GLY A 11 4.26 -5.20 -13.21
N TYR A 12 4.02 -4.12 -13.95
CA TYR A 12 2.65 -3.60 -14.16
C TYR A 12 1.81 -4.47 -15.12
N TYR A 13 2.43 -5.43 -15.82
CA TYR A 13 1.75 -6.48 -16.60
C TYR A 13 1.48 -7.75 -15.81
N ASP A 14 1.98 -7.87 -14.56
CA ASP A 14 1.67 -9.02 -13.74
C ASP A 14 0.17 -9.09 -13.46
N SER A 15 -0.34 -10.31 -13.25
CA SER A 15 -1.74 -10.49 -12.87
C SER A 15 -2.01 -9.80 -11.53
N SER A 16 -2.99 -8.90 -11.50
CA SER A 16 -3.42 -8.27 -10.24
C SER A 16 -4.08 -9.28 -9.29
N GLU A 17 -4.61 -10.39 -9.81
CA GLU A 17 -5.10 -11.51 -8.99
C GLU A 17 -3.94 -12.24 -8.32
N LYS A 18 -2.86 -12.49 -9.07
CA LYS A 18 -1.61 -13.06 -8.51
C LYS A 18 -1.09 -12.18 -7.39
N ILE A 19 -0.99 -10.86 -7.60
CA ILE A 19 -0.50 -9.93 -6.57
C ILE A 19 -1.43 -9.94 -5.34
N ALA A 20 -2.75 -9.95 -5.53
CA ALA A 20 -3.70 -10.06 -4.42
C ALA A 20 -3.55 -11.38 -3.64
N GLY A 21 -3.33 -12.49 -4.34
CA GLY A 21 -3.03 -13.79 -3.73
C GLY A 21 -1.72 -13.82 -2.96
N VAL A 22 -0.70 -13.13 -3.45
CA VAL A 22 0.58 -12.94 -2.74
C VAL A 22 0.39 -12.12 -1.47
N ILE A 23 -0.43 -11.07 -1.52
CA ILE A 23 -0.75 -10.26 -0.35
C ILE A 23 -1.40 -11.13 0.73
N ALA A 24 -2.33 -12.00 0.35
CA ALA A 24 -2.97 -12.93 1.25
C ALA A 24 -1.96 -13.90 1.88
N TRP A 25 -1.06 -14.45 1.07
CA TRP A 25 -0.01 -15.34 1.53
C TRP A 25 0.91 -14.67 2.56
N TYR A 26 1.42 -13.47 2.27
CA TYR A 26 2.27 -12.75 3.24
C TYR A 26 1.51 -12.41 4.52
N TYR A 27 0.25 -11.97 4.40
CA TYR A 27 -0.54 -11.67 5.58
C TYR A 27 -0.74 -12.91 6.44
N GLU A 28 -1.08 -14.06 5.86
CA GLU A 28 -1.28 -15.33 6.58
C GLU A 28 -0.01 -15.82 7.29
N ASN A 29 1.15 -15.69 6.63
CA ASN A 29 2.43 -16.16 7.19
C ASN A 29 3.00 -15.20 8.24
N ASP A 30 2.93 -13.88 8.01
CA ASP A 30 3.61 -12.91 8.85
C ASP A 30 2.68 -12.29 9.92
N GLY A 31 1.37 -12.31 9.68
CA GLY A 31 0.36 -11.60 10.49
C GLY A 31 0.40 -10.08 10.35
N LEU A 32 1.14 -9.56 9.37
CA LEU A 32 1.24 -8.14 9.06
C LEU A 32 0.62 -7.89 7.69
N ARG A 33 -0.30 -6.92 7.59
CA ARG A 33 -0.88 -6.57 6.28
C ARG A 33 0.19 -5.92 5.41
N PRO A 34 0.39 -6.38 4.16
CA PRO A 34 1.34 -5.79 3.23
C PRO A 34 1.08 -4.31 2.92
N MET A 35 2.13 -3.63 2.47
CA MET A 35 2.08 -2.26 1.94
C MET A 35 2.44 -2.26 0.46
N MET A 36 1.86 -1.36 -0.33
CA MET A 36 2.10 -1.27 -1.77
C MET A 36 2.58 0.13 -2.19
N VAL A 37 3.53 0.19 -3.12
CA VAL A 37 3.97 1.43 -3.77
C VAL A 37 3.85 1.25 -5.28
N GLY A 38 2.86 1.91 -5.87
CA GLY A 38 2.63 1.93 -7.31
C GLY A 38 3.07 3.25 -7.91
N PHE A 39 3.91 3.19 -8.94
CA PHE A 39 4.42 4.37 -9.65
C PHE A 39 4.08 4.29 -11.13
N SER A 40 3.58 5.38 -11.71
CA SER A 40 3.16 5.46 -13.12
C SER A 40 2.17 4.33 -13.44
N GLN A 41 2.46 3.46 -14.41
CA GLN A 41 1.66 2.27 -14.74
C GLN A 41 1.50 1.31 -13.54
N GLY A 42 2.48 1.22 -12.64
CA GLY A 42 2.38 0.45 -11.40
C GLY A 42 1.34 1.02 -10.43
N GLY A 43 1.00 2.31 -10.55
CA GLY A 43 -0.07 2.93 -9.77
C GLY A 43 -1.47 2.46 -10.19
N PHE A 44 -1.69 2.24 -11.49
CA PHE A 44 -2.91 1.56 -11.96
C PHE A 44 -2.98 0.13 -11.41
N GLN A 45 -1.85 -0.57 -11.42
CA GLN A 45 -1.78 -1.94 -10.91
C GLN A 45 -2.09 -2.02 -9.40
N ALA A 46 -1.55 -1.10 -8.60
CA ALA A 46 -1.88 -1.01 -7.17
C ALA A 46 -3.39 -0.82 -6.96
N MET A 47 -4.02 0.08 -7.72
CA MET A 47 -5.47 0.30 -7.65
C MET A 47 -6.28 -0.93 -8.09
N ARG A 48 -5.86 -1.67 -9.13
CA ARG A 48 -6.49 -2.93 -9.52
C ARG A 48 -6.48 -3.96 -8.41
N VAL A 49 -5.33 -4.13 -7.77
CA VAL A 49 -5.18 -5.07 -6.65
C VAL A 49 -6.14 -4.69 -5.52
N LEU A 50 -6.23 -3.40 -5.18
CA LEU A 50 -7.19 -2.91 -4.18
C LEU A 50 -8.64 -3.22 -4.60
N HIS A 51 -9.05 -2.87 -5.82
CA HIS A 51 -10.42 -3.18 -6.28
C HIS A 51 -10.73 -4.68 -6.31
N LYS A 52 -9.75 -5.55 -6.61
CA LYS A 52 -9.92 -7.00 -6.52
C LYS A 52 -10.08 -7.47 -5.08
N LEU A 53 -9.21 -7.02 -4.18
CA LEU A 53 -9.32 -7.33 -2.75
C LEU A 53 -10.65 -6.82 -2.16
N ALA A 54 -11.19 -5.72 -2.67
CA ALA A 54 -12.49 -5.18 -2.25
C ALA A 54 -13.70 -5.96 -2.77
N GLY A 55 -13.51 -6.86 -3.74
CA GLY A 55 -14.59 -7.59 -4.38
C GLY A 55 -15.25 -6.88 -5.57
N ASP A 56 -14.77 -5.69 -5.95
CA ASP A 56 -15.36 -4.91 -7.05
C ASP A 56 -15.14 -5.53 -8.43
N SER A 57 -14.10 -6.36 -8.56
CA SER A 57 -13.61 -6.88 -9.85
C SER A 57 -13.13 -8.33 -9.76
N ALA A 58 -13.48 -9.02 -8.67
CA ALA A 58 -13.27 -10.45 -8.46
C ALA A 58 -14.19 -10.90 -7.32
N ASP A 59 -14.95 -11.98 -7.51
CA ASP A 59 -15.76 -12.62 -6.47
C ASP A 59 -14.93 -13.59 -5.62
N ARG A 60 -13.86 -14.14 -6.19
CA ARG A 60 -12.91 -15.04 -5.53
C ARG A 60 -11.49 -14.74 -6.00
N LEU A 61 -10.52 -14.94 -5.11
CA LEU A 61 -9.10 -14.76 -5.37
C LEU A 61 -8.34 -15.94 -4.80
N THR A 62 -7.45 -16.54 -5.59
CA THR A 62 -6.62 -17.65 -5.10
C THR A 62 -5.48 -17.13 -4.24
N VAL A 63 -5.10 -17.89 -3.23
CA VAL A 63 -3.83 -17.68 -2.53
C VAL A 63 -2.69 -18.03 -3.48
N TRP A 64 -1.68 -17.17 -3.55
CA TRP A 64 -0.52 -17.37 -4.41
C TRP A 64 0.75 -17.39 -3.58
N ASN A 65 1.49 -18.49 -3.68
CA ASN A 65 2.73 -18.67 -2.96
C ASN A 65 3.88 -17.98 -3.72
N PRO A 66 4.49 -16.92 -3.18
CA PRO A 66 5.57 -16.21 -3.86
C PRO A 66 6.89 -16.98 -3.86
N VAL A 67 7.05 -17.99 -3.01
CA VAL A 67 8.26 -18.83 -2.93
C VAL A 67 8.26 -19.87 -4.04
N THR A 68 7.14 -20.57 -4.23
CA THR A 68 7.00 -21.59 -5.29
C THR A 68 6.51 -21.01 -6.62
N GLU A 69 6.10 -19.75 -6.62
CA GLU A 69 5.48 -19.06 -7.76
C GLU A 69 4.27 -19.78 -8.34
N THR A 70 3.43 -20.35 -7.47
CA THR A 70 2.23 -21.07 -7.89
C THR A 70 1.00 -20.68 -7.08
N SER A 71 -0.17 -20.85 -7.70
CA SER A 71 -1.44 -20.82 -6.97
C SER A 71 -1.54 -22.02 -6.03
N GLU A 72 -2.00 -21.80 -4.80
CA GLU A 72 -2.26 -22.87 -3.83
C GLU A 72 -3.65 -23.51 -4.01
N GLY A 73 -4.42 -23.10 -5.02
CA GLY A 73 -5.73 -23.68 -5.35
C GLY A 73 -6.85 -23.40 -4.33
N ARG A 74 -6.54 -22.67 -3.26
CA ARG A 74 -7.46 -22.25 -2.20
C ARG A 74 -7.76 -20.76 -2.26
N TYR A 75 -8.90 -20.37 -1.69
CA TYR A 75 -9.45 -19.00 -1.78
C TYR A 75 -9.64 -18.34 -0.40
N ASP A 76 -9.26 -19.07 0.64
CA ASP A 76 -9.38 -18.68 2.03
C ASP A 76 -8.03 -18.83 2.71
N ILE A 77 -7.79 -17.97 3.69
CA ILE A 77 -6.64 -18.01 4.58
C ILE A 77 -7.09 -18.26 6.02
N THR A 78 -6.19 -18.77 6.83
CA THR A 78 -6.31 -18.77 8.28
C THR A 78 -5.78 -17.44 8.80
N ASP A 79 -6.64 -16.59 9.35
CA ASP A 79 -6.23 -15.31 9.90
C ASP A 79 -5.25 -15.54 11.07
N PRO A 80 -3.98 -15.14 10.96
CA PRO A 80 -2.97 -15.49 11.96
C PRO A 80 -3.14 -14.75 13.28
N LEU A 81 -4.00 -13.73 13.33
CA LEU A 81 -4.29 -12.98 14.56
C LEU A 81 -5.48 -13.55 15.33
N THR A 82 -6.32 -14.36 14.69
CA THR A 82 -7.55 -14.88 15.31
C THR A 82 -7.74 -16.39 15.18
N GLY A 83 -6.98 -17.05 14.32
CA GLY A 83 -7.13 -18.46 13.96
C GLY A 83 -8.35 -18.77 13.09
N LYS A 84 -9.16 -17.77 12.72
CA LYS A 84 -10.39 -17.99 11.94
C LYS A 84 -10.09 -18.03 10.44
N THR A 85 -10.78 -18.91 9.75
CA THR A 85 -10.78 -18.93 8.28
C THR A 85 -11.50 -17.70 7.73
N ARG A 86 -10.94 -17.08 6.70
CA ARG A 86 -11.54 -15.95 5.98
C ARG A 86 -11.15 -15.94 4.50
N PRO A 87 -12.01 -15.42 3.61
CA PRO A 87 -11.69 -15.31 2.19
C PRO A 87 -10.55 -14.32 1.94
N VAL A 88 -9.86 -14.50 0.81
CA VAL A 88 -8.87 -13.52 0.28
C VAL A 88 -9.54 -12.21 -0.11
N VAL A 89 -10.72 -12.30 -0.74
CA VAL A 89 -11.59 -11.13 -0.95
C VAL A 89 -12.03 -10.61 0.42
N GLY A 90 -11.97 -9.29 0.62
CA GLY A 90 -12.19 -8.61 1.89
C GLY A 90 -10.93 -8.43 2.74
N LEU A 91 -9.76 -8.89 2.28
CA LEU A 91 -8.49 -8.54 2.93
C LEU A 91 -8.13 -7.07 2.67
N GLN A 92 -7.41 -6.50 3.63
CA GLN A 92 -6.93 -5.13 3.56
C GLN A 92 -5.40 -5.09 3.45
N ALA A 93 -4.88 -4.21 2.61
CA ALA A 93 -3.50 -3.72 2.74
C ALA A 93 -3.42 -2.71 3.90
N SER A 94 -2.26 -2.64 4.57
CA SER A 94 -2.07 -1.64 5.62
C SER A 94 -1.95 -0.25 5.03
N TYR A 95 -1.20 -0.12 3.95
CA TYR A 95 -0.94 1.16 3.29
C TYR A 95 -0.74 0.98 1.79
N ALA A 96 -1.21 1.94 1.00
CA ALA A 96 -0.89 2.02 -0.41
C ALA A 96 -0.43 3.44 -0.78
N CYS A 97 0.57 3.51 -1.64
CA CYS A 97 1.02 4.75 -2.26
C CYS A 97 0.83 4.62 -3.77
N VAL A 98 0.19 5.61 -4.38
CA VAL A 98 -0.02 5.66 -5.83
C VAL A 98 0.52 6.98 -6.36
N ALA A 99 1.51 6.91 -7.24
CA ALA A 99 2.19 8.09 -7.74
C ALA A 99 2.07 8.23 -9.25
N VAL A 100 1.72 9.44 -9.69
CA VAL A 100 1.71 9.84 -11.11
C VAL A 100 1.04 8.82 -12.03
N ALA A 101 -0.07 8.24 -11.56
CA ALA A 101 -0.91 7.33 -12.32
C ALA A 101 -2.11 8.09 -12.92
N GLY A 102 -2.22 8.08 -14.25
CA GLY A 102 -3.25 8.82 -14.96
C GLY A 102 -2.84 9.18 -16.38
N GLY A 103 -3.19 10.40 -16.79
CA GLY A 103 -2.80 11.00 -18.07
C GLY A 103 -3.03 10.17 -19.31
N LEU A 104 -2.12 10.29 -20.26
CA LEU A 104 -2.11 9.51 -21.50
C LEU A 104 -2.08 8.00 -21.24
N GLY A 105 -1.63 7.55 -20.06
CA GLY A 105 -1.73 6.16 -19.64
C GLY A 105 -3.17 5.63 -19.65
N ARG A 106 -4.18 6.49 -19.45
CA ARG A 106 -5.61 6.11 -19.53
C ARG A 106 -6.06 5.76 -20.95
N LEU A 107 -5.36 6.23 -21.98
CA LEU A 107 -5.69 5.94 -23.37
C LEU A 107 -5.22 4.54 -23.79
N LEU A 108 -4.35 3.90 -23.01
CA LEU A 108 -3.87 2.56 -23.30
C LEU A 108 -5.00 1.55 -23.07
N PRO A 109 -5.36 0.71 -24.07
CA PRO A 109 -6.52 -0.20 -23.97
C PRO A 109 -6.50 -1.11 -22.75
N TYR A 110 -5.32 -1.57 -22.36
CA TYR A 110 -5.18 -2.46 -21.21
C TYR A 110 -5.42 -1.76 -19.87
N GLN A 111 -5.63 -0.43 -19.82
CA GLN A 111 -5.94 0.36 -18.60
C GLN A 111 -7.42 0.72 -18.47
N TRP A 112 -8.25 0.36 -19.44
CA TRP A 112 -9.65 0.81 -19.51
C TRP A 112 -10.55 0.20 -18.43
N ASP A 113 -10.17 -0.93 -17.84
CA ASP A 113 -10.82 -1.50 -16.67
C ASP A 113 -10.78 -0.55 -15.45
N MET A 114 -9.81 0.38 -15.42
CA MET A 114 -9.66 1.40 -14.39
C MET A 114 -10.37 2.73 -14.70
N ASN A 115 -11.09 2.83 -15.82
CA ASN A 115 -11.91 4.01 -16.13
C ASN A 115 -13.00 4.18 -15.07
N GLY A 116 -13.08 5.38 -14.48
CA GLY A 116 -13.99 5.67 -13.36
C GLY A 116 -13.63 5.02 -12.02
N LYS A 117 -12.62 4.15 -11.98
CA LYS A 117 -12.15 3.45 -10.77
C LYS A 117 -10.82 3.98 -10.23
N LEU A 118 -9.90 4.44 -11.09
CA LEU A 118 -8.53 4.80 -10.69
C LEU A 118 -8.45 5.76 -9.49
N ARG A 119 -9.40 6.68 -9.33
CA ARG A 119 -9.43 7.67 -8.23
C ARG A 119 -10.36 7.28 -7.07
N LYS A 120 -11.01 6.12 -7.14
CA LYS A 120 -11.91 5.61 -6.10
C LYS A 120 -11.17 4.61 -5.25
N VAL A 121 -10.89 4.96 -4.00
CA VAL A 121 -10.12 4.12 -3.09
C VAL A 121 -11.08 3.23 -2.31
N PRO A 122 -11.04 1.90 -2.52
CA PRO A 122 -11.92 0.98 -1.81
C PRO A 122 -11.39 0.67 -0.41
N ASP A 123 -12.24 0.05 0.40
CA ASP A 123 -11.95 -0.30 1.80
C ASP A 123 -10.97 -1.47 1.96
N SER A 124 -10.39 -1.97 0.87
CA SER A 124 -9.30 -2.95 0.89
C SER A 124 -7.94 -2.34 1.24
N VAL A 125 -7.90 -1.09 1.71
CA VAL A 125 -6.71 -0.44 2.28
C VAL A 125 -7.11 0.40 3.47
N VAL A 126 -6.27 0.43 4.51
CA VAL A 126 -6.51 1.32 5.66
C VAL A 126 -6.24 2.77 5.29
N GLU A 127 -5.10 3.04 4.66
CA GLU A 127 -4.69 4.38 4.27
C GLU A 127 -4.03 4.40 2.88
N LEU A 128 -4.40 5.36 2.05
CA LEU A 128 -3.79 5.58 0.74
C LEU A 128 -3.26 7.00 0.62
N THR A 129 -2.00 7.13 0.17
CA THR A 129 -1.48 8.42 -0.30
C THR A 129 -1.38 8.43 -1.82
N GLY A 130 -2.13 9.35 -2.44
CA GLY A 130 -2.15 9.58 -3.87
C GLY A 130 -1.32 10.81 -4.23
N PHE A 131 -0.33 10.64 -5.11
CA PHE A 131 0.55 11.71 -5.55
C PHE A 131 0.22 12.15 -6.97
N GLN A 132 0.11 13.46 -7.11
CA GLN A 132 -0.15 14.17 -8.35
C GLN A 132 1.02 15.07 -8.68
N LYS A 133 1.25 15.29 -9.98
CA LYS A 133 2.20 16.26 -10.49
C LYS A 133 1.51 17.13 -11.52
N GLY A 134 1.59 18.45 -11.35
CA GLY A 134 1.07 19.40 -12.33
C GLY A 134 1.77 19.26 -13.69
N PHE A 135 1.02 19.50 -14.77
CA PHE A 135 1.51 19.47 -16.16
C PHE A 135 2.24 18.16 -16.52
N ASP A 136 1.87 17.06 -15.89
CA ASP A 136 2.38 15.74 -16.23
C ASP A 136 1.50 15.13 -17.33
N SER A 137 1.94 15.06 -18.59
CA SER A 137 1.10 14.49 -19.65
C SER A 137 0.97 12.95 -19.54
N LEU A 138 1.98 12.28 -18.98
CA LEU A 138 2.03 10.82 -18.89
C LEU A 138 1.32 10.31 -17.64
N GLY A 139 1.53 10.96 -16.50
CA GLY A 139 0.92 10.60 -15.23
C GLY A 139 -0.21 11.53 -14.77
N GLY A 140 -0.34 12.70 -15.37
CA GLY A 140 -1.28 13.71 -14.94
C GLY A 140 -2.66 13.47 -15.51
N ASP A 141 -3.57 13.20 -14.59
CA ASP A 141 -4.56 14.21 -14.23
C ASP A 141 -5.29 14.88 -15.40
N TYR A 142 -6.58 14.58 -15.55
CA TYR A 142 -7.43 15.14 -16.59
C TYR A 142 -7.30 16.67 -16.62
N MET A 143 -6.59 17.21 -17.62
CA MET A 143 -6.34 18.65 -17.84
C MET A 143 -5.54 19.42 -16.76
N GLY A 144 -4.70 18.78 -15.92
CA GLY A 144 -3.81 19.47 -14.96
C GLY A 144 -4.28 19.42 -13.50
N PHE A 145 -4.11 20.47 -12.71
CA PHE A 145 -4.52 20.44 -11.29
C PHE A 145 -6.05 20.56 -11.14
N GLY A 146 -6.64 19.78 -10.23
CA GLY A 146 -8.08 19.87 -9.93
C GLY A 146 -8.57 18.80 -8.96
N SER A 147 -9.76 18.99 -8.39
CA SER A 147 -10.40 18.03 -7.48
C SER A 147 -10.75 16.71 -8.17
N ALA A 148 -10.98 16.71 -9.49
CA ALA A 148 -11.23 15.51 -10.29
C ALA A 148 -10.05 14.52 -10.29
N ASN A 149 -8.86 14.98 -9.92
CA ASN A 149 -7.65 14.17 -9.86
C ASN A 149 -7.40 13.61 -8.46
N ASN A 150 -8.12 14.10 -7.45
CA ASN A 150 -8.00 13.61 -6.10
C ASN A 150 -8.53 12.18 -6.02
N TYR A 151 -7.79 11.35 -5.30
CA TYR A 151 -8.28 10.09 -4.80
C TYR A 151 -9.33 10.36 -3.72
N LEU A 152 -10.42 9.60 -3.77
CA LEU A 152 -11.56 9.71 -2.87
C LEU A 152 -11.86 8.33 -2.29
N ALA A 153 -12.03 8.26 -0.98
CA ALA A 153 -12.50 7.04 -0.33
C ALA A 153 -13.92 6.71 -0.77
N THR A 154 -14.22 5.44 -1.03
CA THR A 154 -15.61 4.97 -1.24
C THR A 154 -16.26 4.47 0.05
N GLY A 155 -15.51 4.42 1.14
CA GLY A 155 -15.96 3.95 2.45
C GLY A 155 -15.05 4.47 3.56
N SER A 156 -14.48 3.55 4.34
CA SER A 156 -13.67 3.81 5.54
C SER A 156 -12.18 4.08 5.28
N ALA A 157 -11.67 3.85 4.06
CA ALA A 157 -10.27 4.10 3.73
C ALA A 157 -9.88 5.58 3.99
N VAL A 158 -8.77 5.81 4.69
CA VAL A 158 -8.21 7.16 4.85
C VAL A 158 -7.45 7.54 3.59
N VAL A 159 -7.75 8.70 3.00
CA VAL A 159 -7.10 9.13 1.75
C VAL A 159 -6.42 10.47 1.92
N ARG A 160 -5.12 10.49 1.59
CA ARG A 160 -4.29 11.70 1.51
C ARG A 160 -3.93 11.97 0.05
N ASN A 161 -4.14 13.20 -0.39
CA ASN A 161 -3.74 13.66 -1.72
C ASN A 161 -2.57 14.63 -1.62
N VAL A 162 -1.49 14.33 -2.32
CA VAL A 162 -0.25 15.11 -2.30
C VAL A 162 0.06 15.62 -3.69
N ARG A 163 0.23 16.94 -3.83
CA ARG A 163 0.74 17.56 -5.05
C ARG A 163 2.23 17.78 -4.89
N LEU A 164 3.01 17.09 -5.71
CA LEU A 164 4.44 17.25 -5.82
C LEU A 164 4.80 18.49 -6.64
N PRO A 165 5.98 19.08 -6.44
CA PRO A 165 6.48 20.16 -7.27
C PRO A 165 6.42 19.80 -8.75
N TRP A 166 5.93 20.74 -9.57
CA TRP A 166 5.78 20.53 -11.02
C TRP A 166 7.14 20.32 -11.72
N THR A 167 8.23 20.73 -11.08
CA THR A 167 9.63 20.58 -11.54
C THR A 167 10.16 19.16 -11.41
N TYR A 168 9.50 18.27 -10.65
CA TYR A 168 9.95 16.88 -10.54
C TYR A 168 9.78 16.16 -11.88
N GLY A 169 10.81 15.45 -12.35
CA GLY A 169 10.71 14.67 -13.58
C GLY A 169 9.78 13.47 -13.39
N HIS A 170 8.83 13.24 -14.32
CA HIS A 170 7.83 12.16 -14.19
C HIS A 170 8.50 10.82 -13.85
N ALA A 171 9.50 10.41 -14.63
CA ALA A 171 10.19 9.13 -14.50
C ALA A 171 11.22 9.09 -13.35
N SER A 172 11.63 10.25 -12.81
CA SER A 172 12.73 10.34 -11.84
C SER A 172 12.26 10.39 -10.39
N ILE A 173 10.97 10.65 -10.13
CA ILE A 173 10.42 10.80 -8.76
C ILE A 173 10.89 9.72 -7.77
N PRO A 174 10.90 8.41 -8.11
CA PRO A 174 11.34 7.39 -7.16
C PRO A 174 12.85 7.38 -6.88
N ASP A 175 13.66 8.06 -7.69
CA ASP A 175 15.11 8.15 -7.49
C ASP A 175 15.44 9.11 -6.36
N THR A 176 15.72 8.50 -5.21
CA THR A 176 15.94 9.17 -3.92
C THR A 176 17.22 8.71 -3.24
N ARG A 177 18.04 7.87 -3.91
CA ARG A 177 19.26 7.30 -3.30
C ARG A 177 20.28 8.37 -2.96
N HIS A 178 20.34 9.43 -3.74
CA HIS A 178 21.27 10.55 -3.53
C HIS A 178 21.01 11.27 -2.20
N LEU A 179 19.77 11.27 -1.69
CA LEU A 179 19.41 11.86 -0.39
C LEU A 179 20.17 11.22 0.79
N LEU A 180 20.58 9.95 0.65
CA LEU A 180 21.30 9.22 1.70
C LEU A 180 22.74 9.70 1.90
N LYS A 181 23.27 10.53 0.98
CA LYS A 181 24.64 11.06 1.07
C LYS A 181 24.80 12.15 2.11
N SER A 182 23.71 12.80 2.54
CA SER A 182 23.72 13.87 3.54
C SER A 182 23.09 13.39 4.85
N GLN A 183 23.83 13.57 5.96
CA GLN A 183 23.30 13.26 7.29
C GLN A 183 22.15 14.22 7.66
N GLU A 184 22.28 15.51 7.35
CA GLU A 184 21.26 16.52 7.60
C GLU A 184 19.92 16.19 6.92
N ILE A 185 19.96 15.75 5.65
CA ILE A 185 18.76 15.33 4.91
C ILE A 185 18.12 14.10 5.58
N ARG A 186 18.94 13.12 6.00
CA ARG A 186 18.44 11.91 6.69
C ARG A 186 17.79 12.24 8.02
N ASP A 187 18.34 13.19 8.77
CA ASP A 187 17.80 13.63 10.05
C ASP A 187 16.46 14.35 9.83
N TRP A 188 16.40 15.25 8.85
CA TRP A 188 15.16 15.94 8.47
C TRP A 188 14.06 14.95 8.04
N LEU A 189 14.37 13.97 7.17
CA LEU A 189 13.44 12.91 6.76
C LEU A 189 12.96 12.05 7.96
N SER A 190 13.80 11.89 8.98
CA SER A 190 13.47 11.09 10.15
C SER A 190 12.42 11.77 11.04
N ILE A 191 12.50 13.09 11.15
CA ILE A 191 11.58 13.91 11.97
C ILE A 191 10.40 14.48 11.18
N TYR A 192 10.43 14.45 9.85
CA TYR A 192 9.37 14.94 8.98
C TYR A 192 7.97 14.45 9.41
N ARG A 193 7.00 15.35 9.36
CA ARG A 193 5.57 15.09 9.61
C ARG A 193 4.74 15.68 8.46
N PRO A 194 3.87 14.90 7.81
CA PRO A 194 2.91 15.44 6.86
C PRO A 194 1.95 16.41 7.56
N ALA A 195 1.50 17.43 6.84
CA ALA A 195 0.43 18.31 7.32
C ALA A 195 -0.88 17.53 7.48
N ASP A 196 -1.69 17.87 8.49
CA ASP A 196 -2.95 17.16 8.81
C ASP A 196 -4.06 17.32 7.75
N ALA A 197 -3.86 18.18 6.75
CA ALA A 197 -4.82 18.40 5.67
C ALA A 197 -4.93 17.16 4.75
N PRO A 198 -6.15 16.77 4.33
CA PRO A 198 -6.36 15.64 3.41
C PRO A 198 -5.83 15.89 2.00
N THR A 199 -5.59 17.15 1.65
CA THR A 199 -4.92 17.54 0.40
C THR A 199 -3.83 18.55 0.72
N ALA A 200 -2.61 18.30 0.25
CA ALA A 200 -1.47 19.17 0.47
C ALA A 200 -0.70 19.43 -0.84
N ALA A 201 -0.32 20.68 -1.08
CA ALA A 201 0.65 21.04 -2.10
C ALA A 201 1.99 21.29 -1.41
N LEU A 202 2.97 20.44 -1.68
CA LEU A 202 4.22 20.45 -0.93
C LEU A 202 5.21 21.44 -1.52
N GLN A 203 5.91 22.14 -0.63
CA GLN A 203 7.06 22.97 -0.93
C GLN A 203 8.13 22.68 0.11
N LEU A 204 9.40 22.74 -0.32
CA LEU A 204 10.53 22.63 0.59
C LEU A 204 10.86 24.05 1.08
N ASP A 205 10.74 24.26 2.38
CA ASP A 205 10.98 25.53 3.07
C ASP A 205 12.35 25.59 3.76
N VAL A 206 13.09 24.48 3.74
CA VAL A 206 14.44 24.35 4.29
C VAL A 206 15.47 24.26 3.17
N LYS A 207 16.62 24.91 3.36
CA LYS A 207 17.77 24.81 2.45
C LYS A 207 18.77 23.80 3.01
N PHE A 208 19.27 22.92 2.14
CA PHE A 208 20.34 21.96 2.45
C PHE A 208 21.52 22.22 1.50
N ASP A 209 22.72 21.84 1.92
CA ASP A 209 23.91 21.88 1.07
C ASP A 209 23.95 20.71 0.07
N GLY A 210 23.26 19.62 0.38
CA GLY A 210 23.16 18.43 -0.47
C GLY A 210 22.08 18.54 -1.56
N ASP A 211 22.13 17.64 -2.53
CA ASP A 211 21.07 17.47 -3.53
C ASP A 211 19.77 17.00 -2.85
N THR A 212 18.70 17.80 -2.98
CA THR A 212 17.38 17.56 -2.38
C THR A 212 16.34 17.12 -3.40
N THR A 213 16.76 16.72 -4.59
CA THR A 213 15.83 16.33 -5.65
C THR A 213 14.91 15.20 -5.15
N HIS A 214 13.60 15.34 -5.37
CA HIS A 214 12.58 14.37 -4.89
C HIS A 214 12.46 14.21 -3.36
N ILE A 215 13.08 15.06 -2.54
CA ILE A 215 13.04 14.93 -1.07
C ILE A 215 11.62 14.89 -0.49
N LEU A 216 10.70 15.70 -1.02
CA LEU A 216 9.29 15.74 -0.56
C LEU A 216 8.54 14.43 -0.84
N TRP A 217 8.84 13.75 -1.95
CA TRP A 217 8.30 12.42 -2.24
C TRP A 217 8.85 11.40 -1.23
N ALA A 218 10.17 11.41 -1.02
CA ALA A 218 10.81 10.54 -0.05
C ALA A 218 10.25 10.73 1.36
N ALA A 219 10.00 11.98 1.76
CA ALA A 219 9.51 12.34 3.09
C ALA A 219 8.12 11.77 3.37
N GLU A 220 7.16 12.00 2.48
CA GLU A 220 5.80 11.48 2.59
C GLU A 220 5.77 9.94 2.60
N VAL A 221 6.48 9.30 1.64
CA VAL A 221 6.51 7.84 1.56
C VAL A 221 7.18 7.22 2.78
N TRP A 222 8.33 7.77 3.20
CA TRP A 222 9.07 7.26 4.36
C TRP A 222 8.29 7.39 5.66
N TYR A 223 7.60 8.53 5.86
CA TYR A 223 6.74 8.72 7.02
C TYR A 223 5.64 7.67 7.08
N SER A 224 4.88 7.48 5.99
CA SER A 224 3.76 6.54 5.96
C SER A 224 4.21 5.10 6.10
N VAL A 225 5.31 4.70 5.45
CA VAL A 225 5.87 3.35 5.61
C VAL A 225 6.27 3.08 7.07
N LYS A 226 6.96 4.02 7.74
CA LYS A 226 7.30 3.88 9.16
C LYS A 226 6.05 3.76 10.03
N LYS A 227 5.07 4.65 9.83
CA LYS A 227 3.80 4.66 10.57
C LYS A 227 3.12 3.30 10.48
N HIS A 228 2.91 2.79 9.27
CA HIS A 228 2.17 1.54 9.07
C HIS A 228 2.95 0.30 9.52
N TRP A 229 4.28 0.31 9.40
CA TRP A 229 5.09 -0.75 10.00
C TRP A 229 4.86 -0.83 11.52
N VAL A 230 4.91 0.30 12.23
CA VAL A 230 4.67 0.35 13.67
C VAL A 230 3.24 -0.09 14.01
N LEU A 231 2.24 0.38 13.27
CA LEU A 231 0.83 0.04 13.51
C LEU A 231 0.55 -1.47 13.32
N GLU A 232 1.08 -2.09 12.26
CA GLU A 232 0.90 -3.54 12.06
C GLU A 232 1.61 -4.35 13.14
N LEU A 233 2.82 -3.94 13.57
CA LEU A 233 3.52 -4.62 14.66
C LEU A 233 2.73 -4.52 15.98
N GLN A 234 2.21 -3.33 16.31
CA GLN A 234 1.36 -3.14 17.49
C GLN A 234 0.10 -4.02 17.41
N ARG A 235 -0.55 -4.09 16.24
CA ARG A 235 -1.72 -4.93 16.01
C ARG A 235 -1.40 -6.41 16.27
N LYS A 236 -0.27 -6.91 15.77
CA LYS A 236 0.20 -8.29 16.01
C LYS A 236 0.47 -8.57 17.49
N ILE A 237 1.21 -7.70 18.17
CA ILE A 237 1.53 -7.86 19.60
C ILE A 237 0.26 -7.88 20.47
N ARG A 238 -0.70 -6.99 20.18
CA ARG A 238 -1.98 -6.94 20.90
C ARG A 238 -2.81 -8.21 20.70
N ALA A 239 -2.85 -8.73 19.48
CA ALA A 239 -3.55 -9.99 19.18
C ALA A 239 -2.92 -11.18 19.95
N GLN A 240 -1.60 -11.31 19.91
CA GLN A 240 -0.87 -12.35 20.65
C GLN A 240 -1.09 -12.24 22.16
N SER A 241 -1.05 -11.03 22.70
CA SER A 241 -1.30 -10.77 24.13
C SER A 241 -2.71 -11.18 24.54
N SER A 242 -3.71 -10.92 23.68
CA SER A 242 -5.11 -11.28 23.94
C SER A 242 -5.32 -12.80 23.96
N ILE A 243 -4.70 -13.53 23.03
CA ILE A 243 -4.72 -14.99 22.99
C ILE A 243 -4.07 -15.58 24.26
N ASN A 244 -2.91 -15.05 24.64
CA ASN A 244 -2.19 -15.50 25.84
C ASN A 244 -2.98 -15.25 27.13
N GLN A 245 -3.74 -14.16 27.20
CA GLN A 245 -4.64 -13.90 28.34
C GLN A 245 -5.83 -14.86 28.34
N ALA A 246 -6.48 -15.09 27.19
CA ALA A 246 -7.60 -16.02 27.07
C ALA A 246 -7.24 -17.45 27.46
N GLY A 247 -6.05 -17.92 27.07
CA GLY A 247 -5.53 -19.25 27.43
C GLY A 247 -5.20 -19.41 28.92
N LYS A 248 -4.86 -18.32 29.62
CA LYS A 248 -4.64 -18.35 31.08
C LYS A 248 -5.94 -18.37 31.89
N THR A 249 -7.06 -17.95 31.31
CA THR A 249 -8.36 -17.85 31.98
C THR A 249 -9.26 -19.08 31.81
N GLN A 250 -8.85 -20.13 31.08
CA GLN A 250 -9.56 -21.41 31.10
C GLN A 250 -9.14 -22.20 32.35
N PRO A 251 -10.04 -22.48 33.32
CA PRO A 251 -9.69 -23.35 34.45
C PRO A 251 -9.45 -24.76 33.92
N ALA A 252 -8.37 -25.38 34.40
CA ALA A 252 -8.09 -26.79 34.16
C ALA A 252 -9.33 -27.60 34.52
N ALA A 253 -9.96 -28.22 33.52
CA ALA A 253 -11.04 -29.17 33.76
C ALA A 253 -10.45 -30.32 34.58
N THR A 254 -10.68 -30.30 35.89
CA THR A 254 -10.41 -31.42 36.78
C THR A 254 -11.25 -32.59 36.31
N PHE A 255 -10.63 -33.51 35.57
CA PHE A 255 -11.09 -34.87 35.44
C PHE A 255 -11.05 -35.51 36.83
N GLN A 256 -12.19 -35.56 37.52
CA GLN A 256 -12.40 -36.54 38.57
C GLN A 256 -12.91 -37.84 37.91
N SER A 257 -12.00 -38.80 37.80
CA SER A 257 -12.33 -40.20 37.61
C SER A 257 -12.90 -40.78 38.91
N ALA A 258 -14.14 -41.28 38.84
CA ALA A 258 -14.72 -42.53 39.39
C ALA A 258 -14.17 -43.12 40.73
N PRO A 259 -15.02 -43.74 41.58
CA PRO A 259 -16.09 -44.67 41.21
C PRO A 259 -17.51 -44.29 41.63
#